data_AF-A0A4Y8C6F0-F1
#
_entry.id   AF-A0A4Y8C6F0-F1
#
_cell.length_a   1.000
_cell.length_b   1.000
_cell.length_c   1.000
_cell.angle_alpha   90.00
_cell.angle_beta   90.00
_cell.angle_gamma   90.00
#
_symmetry.space_group_name_H-M   'P 1'
#
loop_
_entity.id
_entity.type
_entity.pdbx_description
1 polymer ?
#
loop_
_entity_poly.entity_id
_entity_poly.type
_entity_poly.pdbx_seq_one_letter_code
_entity_poly.pdbx_strand_id
1 'polypeptide(L)'
;GTFLLNSIWNAEETIRQLPDAVKKTLAEKEVNFYIINATKLARDIGLGNRTNTIMQSAFFKLAKIIPYEDAQKYMKELAYKSYSKKGDAIVEMNY
;
A
#
# COMPACT_ATOMS: atom_id res chain seq x y z
N GLY A 1 16.67 -5.42 -4.14
CA GLY A 1 15.26 -5.89 -4.14
C GLY A 1 14.33 -4.77 -3.66
N THR A 2 13.01 -5.00 -3.53
CA THR A 2 12.07 -3.99 -3.01
C THR A 2 11.41 -4.48 -1.72
N PHE A 3 11.37 -3.63 -0.70
CA PHE A 3 10.67 -3.89 0.54
C PHE A 3 9.67 -2.77 0.81
N LEU A 4 8.40 -3.13 1.02
CA LEU A 4 7.33 -2.19 1.34
C LEU A 4 6.84 -2.47 2.76
N LEU A 5 6.93 -1.47 3.64
CA LEU A 5 6.44 -1.55 5.01
C LEU A 5 5.21 -0.66 5.20
N ASN A 6 4.12 -1.25 5.67
CA ASN A 6 3.02 -0.47 6.22
C ASN A 6 3.32 -0.12 7.68
N SER A 7 3.47 1.17 7.98
CA SER A 7 3.74 1.64 9.34
C SER A 7 3.11 3.01 9.60
N ILE A 8 2.82 3.28 10.86
CA ILE A 8 2.40 4.63 11.30
C ILE A 8 3.58 5.59 11.41
N TRP A 9 4.81 5.06 11.43
CA TRP A 9 6.03 5.80 11.63
C TRP A 9 6.47 6.55 10.36
N ASN A 10 7.06 7.71 10.56
CA ASN A 10 7.78 8.41 9.49
C ASN A 10 9.15 7.74 9.22
N ALA A 11 9.92 8.28 8.27
CA ALA A 11 11.21 7.70 7.87
C ALA A 11 12.21 7.64 9.04
N GLU A 12 12.35 8.72 9.81
CA GLU A 12 13.29 8.77 10.94
C GLU A 12 12.89 7.83 12.07
N GLU A 13 11.60 7.79 12.39
CA GLU A 13 11.05 6.88 13.39
C GLU A 13 11.24 5.43 12.96
N THR A 14 11.03 5.12 11.68
CA THR A 14 11.22 3.77 11.15
C THR A 14 12.67 3.33 11.28
N ILE A 15 13.64 4.20 11.03
CA ILE A 15 15.07 3.91 11.25
C ILE A 15 15.35 3.64 12.74
N ARG A 16 14.72 4.39 13.63
CA ARG A 16 14.87 4.19 15.09
C ARG A 16 14.22 2.89 15.58
N GLN A 17 13.09 2.50 15.01
CA GLN A 17 12.30 1.35 15.45
C GLN A 17 12.74 0.04 14.81
N LEU A 18 13.33 0.06 13.63
CA LEU A 18 13.82 -1.15 12.97
C LEU A 18 15.01 -1.75 13.73
N PRO A 19 15.01 -3.07 14.01
CA PRO A 19 16.15 -3.76 14.58
C PRO A 19 17.42 -3.60 13.74
N ASP A 20 18.58 -3.53 14.39
CA ASP A 20 19.86 -3.33 13.70
C ASP A 20 20.16 -4.43 12.67
N ALA A 21 19.78 -5.68 12.95
CA ALA A 21 19.93 -6.78 12.00
C ALA A 21 19.12 -6.57 10.71
N VAL A 22 17.92 -5.98 10.80
CA VAL A 22 17.08 -5.68 9.64
C VAL A 22 17.68 -4.53 8.84
N LYS A 23 18.09 -3.44 9.51
CA LYS A 23 18.76 -2.30 8.88
C LYS A 23 20.02 -2.73 8.13
N LYS A 24 20.85 -3.55 8.77
CA LYS A 24 22.06 -4.14 8.17
C LYS A 24 21.70 -4.93 6.90
N THR A 25 20.72 -5.82 6.98
CA THR A 25 20.29 -6.64 5.83
C THR A 25 19.76 -5.80 4.67
N LEU A 26 18.99 -4.75 4.96
CA LEU A 26 18.45 -3.85 3.92
C LEU A 26 19.57 -3.06 3.23
N ALA A 27 20.55 -2.60 4.00
CA ALA A 27 21.72 -1.87 3.48
C ALA A 27 22.63 -2.78 2.65
N GLU A 28 23.01 -3.95 3.17
CA GLU A 28 23.89 -4.92 2.47
C GLU A 28 23.30 -5.43 1.15
N LYS A 29 21.97 -5.54 1.08
CA LYS A 29 21.26 -6.01 -0.13
C LYS A 29 20.78 -4.88 -1.03
N GLU A 30 21.18 -3.64 -0.74
CA GLU A 30 20.80 -2.42 -1.47
C GLU A 30 19.29 -2.41 -1.80
N VAL A 31 18.48 -2.62 -0.77
CA VAL A 31 17.03 -2.76 -0.93
C VAL A 31 16.39 -1.39 -1.12
N ASN A 32 15.55 -1.25 -2.14
CA ASN A 32 14.65 -0.12 -2.28
C ASN A 32 13.56 -0.23 -1.20
N PHE A 33 13.73 0.53 -0.12
CA PHE A 33 12.84 0.49 1.02
C PHE A 33 11.79 1.61 0.95
N TYR A 34 10.51 1.22 0.93
CA TYR A 34 9.36 2.12 0.89
C TYR A 34 8.53 1.97 2.15
N ILE A 35 8.01 3.08 2.65
CA ILE A 35 7.14 3.14 3.83
C ILE A 35 5.84 3.82 3.43
N ILE A 36 4.72 3.25 3.86
CA ILE A 36 3.38 3.81 3.66
C ILE A 36 2.58 3.72 4.97
N ASN A 37 1.81 4.76 5.30
CA ASN A 37 0.84 4.70 6.38
C ASN A 37 -0.55 4.42 5.81
N ALA A 38 -0.79 3.17 5.43
CA ALA A 38 -2.05 2.78 4.81
C ALA A 38 -3.23 2.91 5.78
N THR A 39 -3.00 2.79 7.10
CA THR A 39 -4.03 2.96 8.12
C THR A 39 -4.56 4.40 8.17
N LYS A 40 -3.66 5.38 8.14
CA LYS A 40 -4.05 6.79 8.08
C LYS A 40 -4.78 7.09 6.79
N LEU A 41 -4.21 6.67 5.65
CA LEU A 41 -4.83 6.86 4.33
C LEU A 41 -6.24 6.26 4.27
N ALA A 42 -6.43 5.04 4.79
CA ALA A 42 -7.74 4.38 4.82
C ALA A 42 -8.77 5.17 5.64
N ARG A 43 -8.35 5.78 6.75
CA ARG A 43 -9.23 6.64 7.56
C ARG A 43 -9.59 7.92 6.83
N ASP A 44 -8.59 8.57 6.23
CA ASP A 44 -8.76 9.85 5.54
C ASP A 44 -9.73 9.75 4.34
N ILE A 45 -9.78 8.58 3.67
CA ILE A 45 -10.68 8.31 2.54
C ILE A 45 -11.99 7.59 2.94
N GLY A 46 -12.27 7.42 4.24
CA GLY A 46 -13.52 6.82 4.73
C GLY A 46 -13.60 5.29 4.69
N LEU A 47 -12.51 4.58 4.37
CA LEU A 47 -12.41 3.12 4.42
C LEU A 47 -12.17 2.55 5.84
N GLY A 48 -12.03 3.43 6.84
CA GLY A 48 -11.79 3.04 8.23
C GLY A 48 -10.44 2.34 8.39
N ASN A 49 -10.46 1.06 8.81
CA ASN A 49 -9.23 0.27 9.01
C ASN A 49 -8.90 -0.65 7.82
N ARG A 50 -9.57 -0.50 6.66
CA ARG A 50 -9.35 -1.35 5.49
C ARG A 50 -8.19 -0.81 4.64
N THR A 51 -7.02 -1.42 4.77
CA THR A 51 -5.79 -0.99 4.08
C THR A 51 -5.47 -1.76 2.80
N ASN A 52 -6.23 -2.83 2.50
CA ASN A 52 -5.93 -3.79 1.43
C ASN A 52 -5.79 -3.12 0.06
N THR A 53 -6.74 -2.28 -0.34
CA THR A 53 -6.73 -1.59 -1.64
C THR A 53 -5.53 -0.66 -1.78
N ILE A 54 -5.17 0.06 -0.71
CA ILE A 54 -4.01 0.96 -0.67
C ILE A 54 -2.71 0.17 -0.81
N MET A 55 -2.57 -0.92 -0.05
CA MET A 55 -1.39 -1.78 -0.11
C MET A 55 -1.26 -2.49 -1.47
N GLN A 56 -2.37 -2.89 -2.08
CA GLN A 56 -2.39 -3.47 -3.41
C GLN A 56 -1.94 -2.47 -4.48
N SER A 57 -2.40 -1.21 -4.40
CA SER A 57 -1.97 -0.15 -5.33
C SER A 57 -0.46 0.11 -5.22
N ALA A 58 0.04 0.22 -3.98
CA ALA A 58 1.47 0.36 -3.72
C ALA A 58 2.28 -0.84 -4.25
N PHE A 59 1.78 -2.06 -4.06
CA PHE A 59 2.40 -3.26 -4.59
C PHE A 59 2.53 -3.21 -6.12
N PHE A 60 1.44 -2.97 -6.86
CA PHE A 60 1.51 -2.94 -8.33
C PHE A 60 2.41 -1.83 -8.86
N LYS A 61 2.41 -0.66 -8.21
CA LYS A 61 3.29 0.45 -8.57
C LYS A 61 4.77 0.10 -8.44
N LEU A 62 5.13 -0.63 -7.37
CA LEU A 62 6.51 -0.95 -7.03
C LEU A 62 7.00 -2.23 -7.71
N ALA A 63 6.14 -3.24 -7.86
CA ALA A 63 6.48 -4.52 -8.44
C ALA A 63 6.68 -4.45 -9.96
N LYS A 64 6.07 -3.47 -10.64
CA LYS A 64 6.19 -3.23 -12.09
C LYS A 64 5.92 -4.49 -12.94
N ILE A 65 5.04 -5.37 -12.46
CA ILE A 65 4.69 -6.64 -13.13
C ILE A 65 3.78 -6.43 -14.34
N ILE A 66 3.02 -5.33 -14.35
CA ILE A 66 2.17 -4.84 -15.44
C ILE A 66 2.25 -3.31 -15.46
N PRO A 67 1.85 -2.63 -16.56
CA PRO A 67 1.66 -1.19 -16.56
C PRO A 67 0.78 -0.74 -15.40
N TYR A 68 1.11 0.37 -14.77
CA TYR A 68 0.38 0.84 -13.60
C TYR A 68 -1.05 1.23 -13.96
N GLU A 69 -1.25 1.74 -15.16
CA GLU A 69 -2.54 2.11 -15.75
C GLU A 69 -3.46 0.89 -15.85
N ASP A 70 -2.92 -0.25 -16.30
CA ASP A 70 -3.66 -1.52 -16.37
C ASP A 70 -3.96 -2.05 -14.97
N ALA A 71 -2.99 -1.98 -14.05
CA ALA A 71 -3.22 -2.37 -12.66
C ALA A 71 -4.35 -1.55 -12.03
N GLN A 72 -4.33 -0.22 -12.22
CA GLN A 72 -5.36 0.67 -11.70
C GLN A 72 -6.73 0.32 -12.29
N LYS A 73 -6.80 0.04 -13.59
CA LYS A 73 -8.04 -0.40 -14.25
C LYS A 73 -8.57 -1.71 -13.63
N TYR A 74 -7.74 -2.75 -13.53
CA TYR A 74 -8.17 -4.03 -12.98
C TYR A 74 -8.57 -3.94 -11.50
N MET A 75 -7.87 -3.12 -10.72
CA MET A 75 -8.22 -2.87 -9.32
C MET A 75 -9.60 -2.21 -9.20
N LYS A 76 -9.89 -1.20 -10.03
CA LYS A 76 -11.19 -0.53 -10.09
C LYS A 76 -12.33 -1.48 -10.50
N GLU A 77 -12.11 -2.30 -11.52
CA GLU A 77 -13.08 -3.31 -11.96
C GLU A 77 -13.37 -4.35 -10.87
N LEU A 78 -12.33 -4.79 -10.14
CA LEU A 78 -12.48 -5.73 -9.02
C LEU A 78 -13.17 -5.08 -7.82
N ALA A 79 -12.85 -3.82 -7.51
CA ALA A 79 -13.52 -3.06 -6.46
C ALA A 79 -15.01 -2.91 -6.78
N TYR A 80 -15.35 -2.52 -8.02
CA TYR A 80 -16.73 -2.46 -8.49
C TYR A 80 -17.44 -3.81 -8.37
N LYS A 81 -16.86 -4.91 -8.88
CA LYS A 81 -17.47 -6.24 -8.78
C LYS A 81 -17.66 -6.71 -7.32
N SER A 82 -16.72 -6.37 -6.44
CA SER A 82 -16.71 -6.81 -5.04
C SER A 82 -17.65 -5.99 -4.15
N TYR A 83 -17.88 -4.72 -4.50
CA TYR A 83 -18.62 -3.76 -3.68
C TYR A 83 -19.89 -3.22 -4.32
N SER A 84 -20.21 -3.53 -5.58
CA SER A 84 -21.45 -3.13 -6.25
C SER A 84 -22.71 -3.53 -5.47
N LYS A 85 -22.65 -4.67 -4.77
CA LYS A 85 -23.75 -5.14 -3.88
C LYS A 85 -23.90 -4.33 -2.58
N LYS A 86 -22.94 -3.47 -2.25
CA LYS A 86 -22.90 -2.68 -1.00
C LYS A 86 -23.21 -1.20 -1.19
N GLY A 87 -23.49 -0.77 -2.43
CA GLY A 87 -23.86 0.60 -2.79
C GLY A 87 -22.70 1.42 -3.34
N ASP A 88 -23.02 2.36 -4.23
CA ASP A 88 -22.06 3.15 -5.04
C ASP A 88 -21.08 3.97 -4.18
N ALA A 89 -21.51 4.42 -3.00
CA ALA A 89 -20.65 5.15 -2.07
C ALA A 89 -19.42 4.34 -1.61
N ILE A 90 -19.56 3.01 -1.47
CA ILE A 90 -18.43 2.14 -1.09
C ILE A 90 -17.53 1.86 -2.29
N VAL A 91 -18.07 1.88 -3.51
CA VAL A 91 -17.28 1.78 -4.74
C VAL A 91 -16.42 3.03 -4.92
N GLU A 92 -17.00 4.23 -4.77
CA GLU A 92 -16.28 5.52 -4.89
C GLU A 92 -15.13 5.65 -3.89
N MET A 93 -15.31 5.20 -2.64
CA MET A 93 -14.22 5.21 -1.64
C MET A 93 -13.04 4.27 -1.97
N ASN A 94 -13.23 3.30 -2.88
CA ASN A 94 -12.19 2.36 -3.30
C ASN A 94 -11.65 2.63 -4.71
N TYR A 95 -12.11 3.69 -5.38
CA TYR A 95 -11.76 4.01 -6.77
C TYR A 95 -10.45 4.80 -6.89
#